data_AF-A0A925LS13-F1
#
_entry.id   AF-A0A925LS13-F1
#
_cell.length_a   1.000
_cell.length_b   1.000
_cell.length_c   1.000
_cell.angle_alpha   90.00
_cell.angle_beta   90.00
_cell.angle_gamma   90.00
#
_symmetry.space_group_name_H-M   'P 1'
#
loop_
_entity.id
_entity.type
_entity.pdbx_description
1 polymer ?
#
loop_
_entity_poly.entity_id
_entity_poly.type
_entity_poly.pdbx_seq_one_letter_code
_entity_poly.pdbx_strand_id
1 'polypeptide(L)'
;AAKLEQLGLQIVSLPDDEFFEGAGDALFCGAGLFAGYRIRSMARSLQHVAALIGVQIMPLELVDQRFYHLDTCFCPLEPTQAIWFPEAFDAYGQQVIRANIPQLIDLNEAEAIRFAANAVVLGRHVVTNTGCPQLQQRLREQGFEPIETPLSEFVKAGGSAKCLTLRLDGEEAAVWSDSGRVSILAGENPAFTASDEHT
;
A
#
# COMPACT_ATOMS: atom_id res chain seq x y z
N ALA A 1 -7.96 -16.98 5.29
CA ALA A 1 -7.02 -17.82 6.06
C ALA A 1 -6.59 -19.05 5.26
N ALA A 2 -7.48 -20.03 5.02
CA ALA A 2 -7.13 -21.34 4.44
C ALA A 2 -6.21 -21.35 3.21
N LYS A 3 -6.42 -20.44 2.24
CA LYS A 3 -5.57 -20.39 1.03
C LYS A 3 -4.15 -19.88 1.32
N LEU A 4 -4.00 -18.93 2.24
CA LEU A 4 -2.70 -18.36 2.61
C LEU A 4 -1.89 -19.33 3.49
N GLU A 5 -2.57 -20.04 4.40
CA GLU A 5 -1.95 -21.09 5.22
C GLU A 5 -1.42 -22.24 4.36
N GLN A 6 -2.16 -22.62 3.30
CA GLN A 6 -1.68 -23.61 2.31
C GLN A 6 -0.42 -23.16 1.55
N LEU A 7 -0.16 -21.85 1.47
CA LEU A 7 1.06 -21.29 0.90
C LEU A 7 2.19 -21.20 1.93
N GLY A 8 1.98 -21.67 3.16
CA GLY A 8 2.97 -21.62 4.25
C GLY A 8 3.08 -20.26 4.92
N LEU A 9 2.14 -19.33 4.67
CA LEU A 9 2.12 -18.02 5.32
C LEU A 9 1.52 -18.13 6.72
N GLN A 10 2.18 -17.51 7.69
CA GLN A 10 1.63 -17.33 9.03
C GLN A 10 0.53 -16.28 9.00
N ILE A 11 -0.62 -16.61 9.61
CA ILE A 11 -1.74 -15.69 9.76
C ILE A 11 -1.70 -15.08 11.15
N VAL A 12 -1.68 -13.75 11.19
CA VAL A 12 -1.79 -12.97 12.43
C VAL A 12 -3.05 -12.13 12.32
N SER A 13 -3.91 -12.23 13.33
CA SER A 13 -5.11 -11.38 13.46
C SER A 13 -4.79 -10.15 14.29
N LEU A 14 -5.33 -9.01 13.89
CA LEU A 14 -5.36 -7.80 14.74
C LEU A 14 -6.43 -7.93 15.83
N PRO A 15 -6.39 -7.09 16.89
CA PRO A 15 -7.48 -7.02 17.87
C PRO A 15 -8.84 -6.74 17.21
N ASP A 16 -9.92 -7.26 17.78
CA ASP A 16 -11.27 -7.22 17.19
C ASP A 16 -11.82 -5.80 16.96
N ASP A 17 -11.31 -4.79 17.69
CA ASP A 17 -11.72 -3.39 17.53
C ASP A 17 -10.84 -2.61 16.54
N GLU A 18 -9.85 -3.24 15.92
CA GLU A 18 -8.91 -2.61 15.00
C GLU A 18 -9.17 -3.00 13.54
N PHE A 19 -9.25 -1.98 12.68
CA PHE A 19 -9.51 -2.18 11.25
C PHE A 19 -8.23 -1.92 10.44
N PHE A 20 -7.92 -2.84 9.52
CA PHE A 20 -6.83 -2.73 8.55
C PHE A 20 -7.22 -3.48 7.28
N GLU A 21 -7.11 -2.82 6.13
CA GLU A 21 -7.54 -3.38 4.85
C GLU A 21 -6.38 -3.80 3.94
N GLY A 22 -5.22 -4.11 4.54
CA GLY A 22 -4.13 -4.81 3.85
C GLY A 22 -3.42 -3.95 2.81
N ALA A 23 -3.03 -4.60 1.71
CA ALA A 23 -2.22 -3.98 0.65
C ALA A 23 -2.96 -2.88 -0.15
N GLY A 24 -4.28 -2.71 0.04
CA GLY A 24 -4.99 -1.54 -0.46
C GLY A 24 -4.65 -0.26 0.32
N ASP A 25 -4.34 -0.39 1.61
CA ASP A 25 -4.03 0.73 2.49
C ASP A 25 -2.54 0.81 2.89
N ALA A 26 -1.73 -0.21 2.62
CA ALA A 26 -0.32 -0.20 2.97
C ALA A 26 0.55 -0.65 1.79
N LEU A 27 1.36 0.26 1.26
CA LEU A 27 2.17 0.09 0.06
C LEU A 27 3.64 0.40 0.33
N PHE A 28 4.52 -0.53 -0.02
CA PHE A 28 5.96 -0.34 0.11
C PHE A 28 6.50 0.62 -0.95
N CYS A 29 7.38 1.53 -0.54
CA CYS A 29 8.21 2.32 -1.46
C CYS A 29 9.53 2.64 -0.77
N GLY A 30 10.64 2.25 -1.40
CA GLY A 30 11.95 2.26 -0.78
C GLY A 30 12.01 1.33 0.42
N ALA A 31 12.66 1.77 1.49
CA ALA A 31 12.78 1.00 2.72
C ALA A 31 11.54 1.10 3.65
N GLY A 32 10.53 1.89 3.26
CA GLY A 32 9.41 2.22 4.12
C GLY A 32 8.07 1.69 3.61
N LEU A 33 7.13 1.57 4.54
CA LEU A 33 5.74 1.24 4.27
C LEU A 33 4.87 2.50 4.38
N PHE A 34 4.37 3.01 3.26
CA PHE A 34 3.41 4.10 3.27
C PHE A 34 2.02 3.53 3.56
N ALA A 35 1.31 4.10 4.53
CA ALA A 35 0.08 3.51 5.02
C ALA A 35 -1.03 4.54 5.21
N GLY A 36 -2.10 4.40 4.43
CA GLY A 36 -3.31 5.20 4.49
C GLY A 36 -4.11 4.91 5.76
N TYR A 37 -4.69 5.94 6.36
CA TYR A 37 -5.63 5.80 7.48
C TYR A 37 -6.79 6.80 7.39
N ARG A 38 -7.71 6.69 8.35
CA ARG A 38 -8.88 7.56 8.63
C ARG A 38 -10.19 7.08 8.01
N ILE A 39 -10.16 6.54 6.79
CA ILE A 39 -11.37 6.13 6.09
C ILE A 39 -11.67 4.63 6.31
N ARG A 40 -10.71 3.74 6.04
CA ARG A 40 -10.88 2.27 6.18
C ARG A 40 -9.96 1.68 7.25
N SER A 41 -8.67 1.95 7.16
CA SER A 41 -7.68 1.52 8.18
C SER A 41 -7.53 2.54 9.32
N MET A 42 -7.27 2.04 10.54
CA MET A 42 -7.01 2.88 11.72
C MET A 42 -5.52 3.09 11.96
N ALA A 43 -5.16 4.29 12.45
CA ALA A 43 -3.77 4.61 12.78
C ALA A 43 -3.14 3.66 13.83
N ARG A 44 -3.93 3.16 14.78
CA ARG A 44 -3.47 2.15 15.77
C ARG A 44 -3.11 0.81 15.11
N SER A 45 -3.91 0.35 14.16
CA SER A 45 -3.66 -0.87 13.39
C SER A 45 -2.33 -0.79 12.64
N LEU A 46 -2.00 0.40 12.12
CA LEU A 46 -0.74 0.63 11.42
C LEU A 46 0.48 0.40 12.34
N GLN A 47 0.41 0.81 13.60
CA GLN A 47 1.48 0.58 14.58
C GLN A 47 1.69 -0.92 14.86
N HIS A 48 0.59 -1.67 15.01
CA HIS A 48 0.68 -3.12 15.18
C HIS A 48 1.27 -3.80 13.95
N VAL A 49 0.82 -3.43 12.74
CA VAL A 49 1.37 -3.95 11.49
C VAL A 49 2.88 -3.67 11.43
N ALA A 50 3.30 -2.42 11.67
CA ALA A 50 4.72 -2.04 11.65
C ALA A 50 5.58 -2.89 12.60
N ALA A 51 5.09 -3.14 13.82
CA ALA A 51 5.78 -3.96 14.80
C ALA A 51 5.86 -5.44 14.37
N LEU A 52 4.78 -5.97 13.80
CA LEU A 52 4.70 -7.37 13.36
C LEU A 52 5.67 -7.69 12.22
N ILE A 53 5.78 -6.80 11.22
CA ILE A 53 6.66 -7.03 10.07
C ILE A 53 8.03 -6.34 10.19
N GLY A 54 8.26 -5.58 11.26
CA GLY A 54 9.56 -4.98 11.57
C GLY A 54 9.99 -3.88 10.59
N VAL A 55 9.05 -3.08 10.07
CA VAL A 55 9.33 -2.04 9.07
C VAL A 55 8.98 -0.65 9.58
N GLN A 56 9.68 0.37 9.06
CA GLN A 56 9.29 1.74 9.30
C GLN A 56 8.00 2.06 8.54
N ILE A 57 6.99 2.54 9.26
CA ILE A 57 5.72 2.96 8.68
C ILE A 57 5.62 4.48 8.57
N MET A 58 5.10 4.96 7.46
CA MET A 58 4.80 6.35 7.17
C MET A 58 3.28 6.49 7.06
N PRO A 59 2.60 6.86 8.16
CA PRO A 59 1.15 7.03 8.13
C PRO A 59 0.79 8.25 7.29
N LEU A 60 -0.20 8.09 6.41
CA LEU A 60 -0.71 9.09 5.49
C LEU A 60 -2.21 9.28 5.73
N GLU A 61 -2.63 10.50 6.08
CA GLU A 61 -4.06 10.77 6.27
C GLU A 61 -4.75 10.95 4.93
N LEU A 62 -5.77 10.11 4.65
CA LEU A 62 -6.62 10.26 3.49
C LEU A 62 -7.75 11.24 3.82
N VAL A 63 -7.84 12.34 3.06
CA VAL A 63 -8.78 13.46 3.34
C VAL A 63 -9.95 13.53 2.37
N ASP A 64 -9.89 12.78 1.27
CA ASP A 64 -10.95 12.73 0.24
C ASP A 64 -11.62 11.35 0.22
N GLN A 65 -12.93 11.32 0.49
CA GLN A 65 -13.74 10.10 0.56
C GLN A 65 -13.81 9.32 -0.76
N ARG A 66 -13.52 9.95 -1.90
CA ARG A 66 -13.43 9.27 -3.20
C ARG A 66 -12.24 8.32 -3.27
N PHE A 67 -11.19 8.62 -2.50
CA PHE A 67 -9.93 7.87 -2.44
C PHE A 67 -9.82 7.18 -1.08
N TYR A 68 -10.74 6.27 -0.81
CA TYR A 68 -10.92 5.65 0.52
C TYR A 68 -9.85 4.62 0.87
N HIS A 69 -9.09 4.14 -0.12
CA HIS A 69 -7.89 3.33 0.05
C HIS A 69 -6.67 4.04 -0.48
N LEU A 70 -5.50 3.81 0.12
CA LEU A 70 -4.24 4.39 -0.35
C LEU A 70 -3.96 4.06 -1.83
N ASP A 71 -4.17 2.82 -2.25
CA ASP A 71 -3.91 2.33 -3.60
C ASP A 71 -4.80 2.96 -4.69
N THR A 72 -5.83 3.73 -4.30
CA THR A 72 -6.69 4.46 -5.24
C THR A 72 -6.10 5.80 -5.66
N CYS A 73 -5.16 6.33 -4.87
CA CYS A 73 -4.55 7.66 -5.06
C CYS A 73 -3.02 7.65 -5.00
N PHE A 74 -2.39 6.49 -4.74
CA PHE A 74 -0.94 6.36 -4.63
C PHE A 74 -0.46 5.00 -5.12
N CYS A 75 0.58 5.00 -5.96
CA CYS A 75 1.15 3.79 -6.54
C CYS A 75 2.67 3.92 -6.69
N PRO A 76 3.43 3.29 -5.80
CA PRO A 76 4.87 3.12 -5.96
C PRO A 76 5.19 2.37 -7.26
N LEU A 77 6.05 2.96 -8.08
CA LEU A 77 6.56 2.36 -9.32
C LEU A 77 7.92 1.70 -9.09
N GLU A 78 8.79 2.40 -8.35
CA GLU A 78 10.15 2.01 -8.01
C GLU A 78 10.49 2.52 -6.59
N PRO A 79 11.61 2.11 -5.99
CA PRO A 79 12.03 2.57 -4.66
C PRO A 79 12.03 4.09 -4.43
N THR A 80 12.16 4.88 -5.50
CA THR A 80 12.25 6.34 -5.42
C THR A 80 11.23 7.05 -6.30
N GLN A 81 10.22 6.33 -6.80
CA GLN A 81 9.29 6.85 -7.79
C GLN A 81 7.86 6.36 -7.56
N ALA A 82 6.87 7.25 -7.64
CA ALA A 82 5.47 6.89 -7.47
C ALA A 82 4.53 7.76 -8.32
N ILE A 83 3.39 7.18 -8.71
CA ILE A 83 2.20 7.89 -9.16
C ILE A 83 1.43 8.32 -7.92
N TRP A 84 0.89 9.54 -7.90
CA TRP A 84 0.04 9.97 -6.79
C TRP A 84 -0.92 11.09 -7.18
N PHE A 85 -2.00 11.24 -6.40
CA PHE A 85 -2.90 12.38 -6.46
C PHE A 85 -2.76 13.21 -5.17
N PRO A 86 -2.08 14.38 -5.20
CA PRO A 86 -1.72 15.13 -4.00
C PRO A 86 -2.90 15.51 -3.11
N GLU A 87 -4.04 15.85 -3.71
CA GLU A 87 -5.24 16.35 -3.03
C GLU A 87 -5.98 15.26 -2.23
N ALA A 88 -5.63 13.98 -2.41
CA ALA A 88 -6.13 12.90 -1.55
C ALA A 88 -5.50 12.90 -0.15
N PHE A 89 -4.40 13.64 0.05
CA PHE A 89 -3.62 13.67 1.28
C PHE A 89 -3.71 15.02 1.99
N ASP A 90 -3.63 14.99 3.32
CA ASP A 90 -3.44 16.19 4.12
C ASP A 90 -2.05 16.83 3.89
N ALA A 91 -1.86 18.04 4.39
CA ALA A 91 -0.61 18.78 4.18
C ALA A 91 0.62 18.06 4.76
N TYR A 92 0.47 17.36 5.89
CA TYR A 92 1.56 16.60 6.49
C TYR A 92 1.91 15.36 5.66
N GLY A 93 0.90 14.58 5.23
CA GLY A 93 1.09 13.43 4.36
C GLY A 93 1.78 13.80 3.05
N GLN A 94 1.40 14.92 2.44
CA GLN A 94 2.09 15.42 1.24
C GLN A 94 3.57 15.77 1.51
N GLN A 95 3.91 16.33 2.68
CA GLN A 95 5.30 16.59 3.05
C GLN A 95 6.09 15.30 3.25
N VAL A 96 5.50 14.30 3.91
CA VAL A 96 6.11 12.98 4.10
C VAL A 96 6.39 12.31 2.76
N ILE A 97 5.43 12.29 1.84
CA ILE A 97 5.62 11.71 0.50
C ILE A 97 6.76 12.42 -0.23
N ARG A 98 6.73 13.76 -0.31
CA ARG A 98 7.76 14.54 -1.02
C ARG A 98 9.16 14.42 -0.40
N ALA A 99 9.25 14.22 0.91
CA ALA A 99 10.53 14.06 1.59
C ALA A 99 11.18 12.69 1.34
N ASN A 100 10.37 11.66 1.06
CA ASN A 100 10.84 10.28 0.93
C ASN A 100 10.86 9.77 -0.52
N ILE A 101 10.08 10.38 -1.42
CA ILE A 101 9.94 9.95 -2.82
C ILE A 101 10.33 11.12 -3.74
N PRO A 102 11.54 11.11 -4.31
CA PRO A 102 12.05 12.23 -5.09
C PRO A 102 11.39 12.37 -6.47
N GLN A 103 10.84 11.29 -7.04
CA GLN A 103 10.25 11.29 -8.38
C GLN A 103 8.76 11.00 -8.31
N LEU A 104 7.94 12.05 -8.41
CA LEU A 104 6.49 11.93 -8.32
C LEU A 104 5.82 12.21 -9.67
N ILE A 105 4.88 11.34 -10.04
CA ILE A 105 3.98 11.52 -11.18
C ILE A 105 2.62 11.99 -10.65
N ASP A 106 2.43 13.31 -10.62
CA ASP A 106 1.17 13.93 -10.19
C ASP A 106 0.01 13.61 -11.15
N LEU A 107 -1.05 12.99 -10.65
CA LEU A 107 -2.29 12.83 -11.40
C LEU A 107 -3.08 14.14 -11.43
N ASN A 108 -3.73 14.40 -12.55
CA ASN A 108 -4.84 15.36 -12.54
C ASN A 108 -6.09 14.67 -11.97
N GLU A 109 -7.06 15.47 -11.51
CA GLU A 109 -8.29 14.95 -10.90
C GLU A 109 -9.09 14.03 -11.86
N ALA A 110 -9.15 14.36 -13.15
CA ALA A 110 -9.93 13.61 -14.13
C ALA A 110 -9.42 12.17 -14.34
N GLU A 111 -8.12 11.95 -14.18
CA GLU A 111 -7.50 10.62 -14.22
C GLU A 111 -7.52 9.96 -12.84
N ALA A 112 -7.35 10.73 -11.76
CA ALA A 112 -7.43 10.21 -10.39
C ALA A 112 -8.80 9.54 -10.14
N ILE A 113 -9.92 10.19 -10.48
CA ILE A 113 -11.27 9.62 -10.33
C ILE A 113 -11.54 8.40 -11.23
N ARG A 114 -10.67 8.12 -12.21
CA ARG A 114 -10.69 6.91 -13.04
C ARG A 114 -9.84 5.78 -12.47
N PHE A 115 -9.33 5.98 -11.25
CA PHE A 115 -8.42 5.07 -10.54
C PHE A 115 -7.09 4.86 -11.29
N ALA A 116 -6.53 5.94 -11.86
CA ALA A 116 -5.26 5.88 -12.58
C ALA A 116 -4.08 5.42 -11.70
N ALA A 117 -4.10 5.75 -10.40
CA ALA A 117 -3.12 5.24 -9.43
C ALA A 117 -3.39 3.79 -9.02
N ASN A 118 -4.57 3.22 -9.29
CA ASN A 118 -4.85 1.83 -8.92
C ASN A 118 -4.29 0.85 -9.96
N ALA A 119 -2.97 0.90 -10.12
CA ALA A 119 -2.21 0.24 -11.18
C ALA A 119 -1.37 -0.93 -10.66
N VAL A 120 -1.13 -1.91 -11.53
CA VAL A 120 -0.22 -3.03 -11.24
C VAL A 120 1.11 -2.79 -11.92
N VAL A 121 2.20 -2.88 -11.16
CA VAL A 121 3.57 -2.64 -11.65
C VAL A 121 4.34 -3.96 -11.70
N LEU A 122 4.92 -4.27 -12.86
CA LEU A 122 5.71 -5.47 -13.13
C LEU A 122 6.99 -5.08 -13.90
N GLY A 123 8.05 -4.80 -13.17
CA GLY A 123 9.26 -4.20 -13.72
C GLY A 123 8.93 -2.87 -14.41
N ARG A 124 9.13 -2.80 -15.73
CA ARG A 124 8.79 -1.62 -16.54
C ARG A 124 7.34 -1.57 -17.00
N HIS A 125 6.58 -2.65 -16.88
CA HIS A 125 5.19 -2.68 -17.32
C HIS A 125 4.28 -2.11 -16.24
N VAL A 126 3.37 -1.21 -16.62
CA VAL A 126 2.40 -0.60 -15.69
C VAL A 126 0.99 -0.79 -16.23
N VAL A 127 0.24 -1.72 -15.64
CA VAL A 127 -1.14 -2.01 -16.06
C VAL A 127 -2.08 -1.00 -15.41
N THR A 128 -2.77 -0.20 -16.22
CA THR A 128 -3.73 0.82 -15.77
C THR A 128 -5.12 0.59 -16.36
N ASN A 129 -6.12 1.23 -15.77
CA ASN A 129 -7.40 1.43 -16.45
C ASN A 129 -7.22 2.26 -17.73
N THR A 130 -8.16 2.14 -18.67
CA THR A 130 -8.23 2.99 -19.86
C THR A 130 -8.63 4.43 -19.52
N GLY A 131 -8.32 5.36 -20.43
CA GLY A 131 -8.79 6.74 -20.32
C GLY A 131 -7.93 7.63 -19.41
N CYS A 132 -6.66 7.26 -19.25
CA CYS A 132 -5.67 8.04 -18.51
C CYS A 132 -4.50 8.49 -19.42
N PRO A 133 -4.76 9.21 -20.53
CA PRO A 133 -3.76 9.50 -21.57
C PRO A 133 -2.56 10.32 -21.08
N GLN A 134 -2.73 11.20 -20.08
CA GLN A 134 -1.64 12.02 -19.55
C GLN A 134 -0.72 11.16 -18.68
N LEU A 135 -1.27 10.35 -17.77
CA LEU A 135 -0.49 9.35 -17.04
C LEU A 135 0.27 8.43 -18.00
N GLN A 136 -0.42 7.91 -19.01
CA GLN A 136 0.15 7.04 -20.03
C GLN A 136 1.34 7.67 -20.75
N GLN A 137 1.23 8.95 -21.11
CA GLN A 137 2.33 9.69 -21.72
C GLN A 137 3.50 9.87 -20.75
N ARG A 138 3.24 10.31 -19.50
CA ARG A 138 4.29 10.53 -18.50
C ARG A 138 5.05 9.27 -18.12
N LEU A 139 4.36 8.13 -18.05
CA LEU A 139 4.97 6.82 -17.85
C LEU A 139 5.95 6.48 -18.99
N ARG A 140 5.53 6.67 -20.24
CA ARG A 140 6.40 6.45 -21.42
C ARG A 140 7.61 7.37 -21.43
N GLU A 141 7.43 8.65 -21.10
CA GLU A 141 8.52 9.62 -21.00
C GLU A 141 9.55 9.25 -19.93
N GLN A 142 9.14 8.50 -18.90
CA GLN A 142 9.99 8.01 -17.83
C GLN A 142 10.47 6.56 -18.04
N GLY A 143 10.26 6.00 -19.23
CA GLY A 143 10.80 4.69 -19.62
C GLY A 143 9.97 3.48 -19.15
N PHE A 144 8.73 3.69 -18.69
CA PHE A 144 7.79 2.62 -18.43
C PHE A 144 6.99 2.26 -19.69
N GLU A 145 6.47 1.04 -19.71
CA GLU A 145 5.61 0.49 -20.73
C GLU A 145 4.19 0.34 -20.15
N PRO A 146 3.36 1.39 -20.26
CA PRO A 146 2.03 1.31 -19.70
C PRO A 146 1.10 0.47 -20.60
N ILE A 147 0.34 -0.43 -19.98
CA ILE A 147 -0.59 -1.34 -20.62
C ILE A 147 -2.00 -0.97 -20.18
N GLU A 148 -2.80 -0.46 -21.10
CA GLU A 148 -4.20 -0.11 -20.82
C GLU A 148 -5.10 -1.34 -20.93
N THR A 149 -5.98 -1.53 -19.95
CA THR A 149 -7.05 -2.52 -20.00
C THR A 149 -8.37 -1.94 -19.49
N PRO A 150 -9.50 -2.16 -20.17
CA PRO A 150 -10.77 -1.57 -19.76
C PRO A 150 -11.28 -2.22 -18.46
N LEU A 151 -11.35 -1.43 -17.39
CA LEU A 151 -11.80 -1.87 -16.05
C LEU A 151 -13.00 -1.07 -15.54
N SER A 152 -13.76 -0.44 -16.43
CA SER A 152 -14.86 0.47 -16.08
C SER A 152 -15.94 -0.16 -15.19
N GLU A 153 -16.19 -1.47 -15.32
CA GLU A 153 -17.17 -2.16 -14.46
C GLU A 153 -16.68 -2.30 -13.02
N PHE A 154 -15.37 -2.45 -12.79
CA PHE A 154 -14.77 -2.47 -11.46
C PHE A 154 -14.69 -1.07 -10.86
N VAL A 155 -14.50 -0.04 -11.70
CA VAL A 155 -14.53 1.37 -11.28
C VAL A 155 -15.87 1.74 -10.65
N LYS A 156 -16.99 1.16 -11.13
CA LYS A 156 -18.31 1.36 -10.51
C LYS A 156 -18.39 0.83 -9.06
N ALA A 157 -17.54 -0.16 -8.73
CA ALA A 157 -17.41 -0.70 -7.38
C ALA A 157 -16.27 -0.03 -6.56
N GLY A 158 -15.61 0.99 -7.12
CA GLY A 158 -14.56 1.76 -6.44
C GLY A 158 -13.14 1.18 -6.55
N GLY A 159 -12.87 0.27 -7.49
CA GLY A 159 -11.53 -0.32 -7.67
C GLY A 159 -11.10 -0.44 -9.12
N SER A 160 -9.82 -0.74 -9.34
CA SER A 160 -9.25 -1.02 -10.66
C SER A 160 -8.19 -2.13 -10.60
N ALA A 161 -7.11 -2.04 -11.38
CA ALA A 161 -6.17 -3.13 -11.58
C ALA A 161 -5.53 -3.61 -10.27
N LYS A 162 -5.02 -2.70 -9.42
CA LYS A 162 -4.33 -3.09 -8.16
C LYS A 162 -5.29 -3.79 -7.20
N CYS A 163 -6.51 -3.27 -7.00
CA CYS A 163 -7.50 -3.89 -6.11
C CYS A 163 -7.88 -5.33 -6.49
N LEU A 164 -7.67 -5.73 -7.75
CA LEU A 164 -7.93 -7.08 -8.25
C LEU A 164 -6.73 -8.03 -8.07
N THR A 165 -5.66 -7.56 -7.44
CA THR A 165 -4.41 -8.31 -7.27
C THR A 165 -3.91 -8.22 -5.83
N LEU A 166 -3.26 -9.28 -5.37
CA LEU A 166 -2.45 -9.26 -4.16
C LEU A 166 -1.13 -9.95 -4.49
N ARG A 167 -0.03 -9.21 -4.39
CA ARG A 167 1.29 -9.76 -4.63
C ARG A 167 1.82 -10.41 -3.36
N LEU A 168 2.29 -11.66 -3.48
CA LEU A 168 2.67 -12.50 -2.33
C LEU A 168 4.19 -12.75 -2.24
N ASP A 169 4.94 -12.38 -3.27
CA ASP A 169 6.38 -12.63 -3.41
C ASP A 169 7.23 -11.35 -3.25
N GLY A 170 6.64 -10.26 -2.75
CA GLY A 170 7.28 -8.96 -2.54
C GLY A 170 6.82 -7.90 -3.57
N GLU A 171 7.14 -6.62 -3.37
CA GLU A 171 6.71 -5.51 -4.26
C GLU A 171 7.94 -4.93 -4.99
N GLU A 172 7.78 -4.47 -6.25
CA GLU A 172 8.88 -3.89 -7.05
C GLU A 172 9.52 -2.67 -6.40
N ALA A 173 8.68 -1.84 -5.77
CA ALA A 173 9.12 -0.61 -5.16
C ALA A 173 9.74 -0.81 -3.76
N ALA A 174 9.72 -2.03 -3.22
CA ALA A 174 10.29 -2.31 -1.91
C ALA A 174 11.81 -2.54 -1.99
N VAL A 175 12.57 -1.88 -1.11
CA VAL A 175 13.95 -2.23 -0.82
C VAL A 175 13.94 -3.10 0.44
N TRP A 176 13.95 -4.41 0.22
CA TRP A 176 14.05 -5.37 1.31
C TRP A 176 15.45 -5.28 1.92
N SER A 177 15.54 -4.98 3.22
CA SER A 177 16.83 -5.08 3.89
C SER A 177 17.23 -6.55 3.97
N ASP A 178 18.38 -6.93 3.40
CA ASP A 178 18.95 -8.29 3.54
C ASP A 178 19.22 -8.70 5.01
N SER A 179 19.14 -7.75 5.96
CA SER A 179 19.24 -7.97 7.41
C SER A 179 18.03 -8.68 8.04
N GLY A 180 17.04 -9.09 7.26
CA GLY A 180 15.78 -9.64 7.75
C GLY A 180 15.39 -10.98 7.14
N ARG A 181 16.33 -11.93 6.97
CA ARG A 181 15.91 -13.33 7.12
C ARG A 181 15.39 -13.46 8.56
N VAL A 182 14.10 -13.24 8.75
CA VAL A 182 13.41 -13.64 9.96
C VAL A 182 13.60 -15.15 10.02
N SER A 183 14.61 -15.59 10.77
CA SER A 183 14.64 -16.94 11.28
C SER A 183 13.38 -17.05 12.12
N ILE A 184 12.37 -17.73 11.59
CA ILE A 184 11.25 -18.24 12.36
C ILE A 184 11.88 -19.20 13.37
N LEU A 185 12.32 -18.66 14.50
CA LEU A 185 12.69 -19.47 15.65
C LEU A 185 11.37 -20.03 16.16
N ALA A 186 11.12 -21.29 15.84
CA ALA A 186 10.17 -22.10 16.58
C ALA A 186 10.61 -22.07 18.05
N GLY A 187 9.83 -21.41 18.92
CA GLY A 187 10.23 -21.27 20.31
C GLY A 187 9.29 -20.38 21.13
N GLU A 188 8.24 -21.01 21.65
CA GLU A 188 7.61 -20.75 22.95
C GLU A 188 7.17 -19.31 23.30
N ASN A 189 5.85 -19.15 23.26
CA ASN A 189 5.08 -18.06 23.86
C ASN A 189 5.32 -18.02 25.39
N PRO A 190 5.96 -16.99 25.97
CA PRO A 190 5.94 -16.82 27.40
C PRO A 190 4.58 -16.22 27.77
N ALA A 191 3.80 -17.07 28.43
CA ALA A 191 2.50 -16.75 29.01
C ALA A 191 2.52 -15.40 29.74
N PHE A 192 1.46 -14.64 29.50
CA PHE A 192 0.99 -13.56 30.36
C PHE A 192 0.67 -14.16 31.73
N THR A 193 1.64 -14.14 32.66
CA THR A 193 1.38 -14.51 34.06
C THR A 193 0.64 -13.36 34.73
N ALA A 194 -0.67 -13.52 34.85
CA ALA A 194 -1.45 -12.81 35.86
C ALA A 194 -0.84 -13.16 37.24
N SER A 195 -0.40 -12.14 37.97
CA SER A 195 -0.06 -12.28 39.39
C SER A 195 -1.27 -11.80 40.19
N ASP A 196 -2.12 -12.76 40.55
CA ASP A 196 -2.87 -12.69 41.80
C ASP A 196 -1.90 -13.04 42.94
N GLU A 197 -1.65 -12.10 43.85
CA GLU A 197 -1.87 -12.24 45.30
C GLU A 197 -1.12 -11.19 46.15
N HIS A 198 -1.93 -10.41 46.88
CA HIS A 198 -1.78 -9.92 48.27
C HIS A 198 -0.70 -8.89 48.64
N THR A 199 -1.17 -7.65 48.90
CA THR A 199 -1.33 -7.09 50.28
C THR A 199 -2.52 -6.15 50.34
#